data_AF-A0AAV7CBP1-F1
#
_entry.id   AF-A0AAV7CBP1-F1
#
_cell.length_a   1.000
_cell.length_b   1.000
_cell.length_c   1.000
_cell.angle_alpha   90.00
_cell.angle_beta   90.00
_cell.angle_gamma   90.00
#
_symmetry.space_group_name_H-M   'P 1'
#
loop_
_entity.id
_entity.type
_entity.pdbx_description
1 polymer ?
#
loop_
_entity_poly.entity_id
_entity_poly.type
_entity_poly.pdbx_seq_one_letter_code
_entity_poly.pdbx_strand_id
1 'polypeptide(L)'
;MEQIIHFNTVPENISTNMSHLLVQLTVTLRNLADLSQSRPKFLATNAFMKLCSLLENYIYDKDICTNVSRILSKLSLYHDCCMALAECSGCYAIILSALNKHPDKQDLLVRMVFTLGNLTAKSDTARKQFHELEGSIKTVLCLLHTYCDLDKKSQSTMSSTKQKHEGRKQPTEVEDVLIKIVCLLANLSVHPKVGEDLAADQNCVLCLMQIIKYKQIDECEELVINTLAALSNLSYYQNESSVMSKMRKDISNLLLKYMLSNNMEGILEATRVYGNLSQYEDVQDFILEHNVYKFIVTLLDSGQQDVCFSACGVLINLATNRKKKMLLKKEGAVEKLVECLQDFGCSDWQLAGLVCKAFWNFVDSTKDVGLYLGFEETSKLLNLLSSFLDEQTALDCQWNVDIMDYQRECWEAEFKPVASLLLGKIQSHHSFLEPLPGPL
;
A
#
# COMPACT_ATOMS: atom_id res chain seq x y z
N MET A 1 -61.35 -10.81 -29.99
CA MET A 1 -61.72 -10.55 -28.59
C MET A 1 -62.17 -11.87 -27.99
N GLU A 2 -61.53 -12.51 -27.03
CA GLU A 2 -60.29 -12.28 -26.27
C GLU A 2 -59.78 -13.69 -25.92
N GLN A 3 -58.50 -13.95 -26.15
CA GLN A 3 -57.84 -15.19 -25.74
C GLN A 3 -57.56 -15.12 -24.24
N ILE A 4 -57.95 -16.19 -23.56
CA ILE A 4 -57.70 -16.44 -22.13
C ILE A 4 -56.19 -16.50 -21.90
N ILE A 5 -55.68 -15.55 -21.11
CA ILE A 5 -54.30 -15.53 -20.62
C ILE A 5 -54.16 -16.67 -19.60
N HIS A 6 -53.47 -17.73 -19.99
CA HIS A 6 -53.08 -18.79 -19.09
C HIS A 6 -51.86 -18.32 -18.27
N PHE A 7 -52.12 -17.87 -17.04
CA PHE A 7 -51.06 -17.74 -16.04
C PHE A 7 -50.55 -19.15 -15.72
N ASN A 8 -49.37 -19.50 -16.23
CA ASN A 8 -48.58 -20.62 -15.71
C ASN A 8 -48.07 -20.24 -14.31
N THR A 9 -48.91 -20.38 -13.30
CA THR A 9 -48.45 -20.42 -11.90
C THR A 9 -47.75 -21.75 -11.68
N VAL A 10 -46.41 -21.72 -11.67
CA VAL A 10 -45.61 -22.86 -11.24
C VAL A 10 -46.06 -23.23 -9.81
N PRO A 11 -46.40 -24.50 -9.52
CA PRO A 11 -46.81 -24.92 -8.18
C PRO A 11 -45.74 -24.54 -7.14
N GLU A 12 -46.12 -23.89 -6.04
CA GLU A 12 -45.21 -23.46 -4.96
C GLU A 12 -44.27 -24.58 -4.48
N ASN A 13 -44.76 -25.83 -4.49
CA ASN A 13 -44.00 -27.00 -4.07
C ASN A 13 -42.85 -27.36 -5.04
N ILE A 14 -43.02 -27.12 -6.34
CA ILE A 14 -41.97 -27.31 -7.36
C ILE A 14 -40.94 -26.18 -7.28
N SER A 15 -41.40 -24.95 -7.07
CA SER A 15 -40.51 -23.79 -6.86
C SER A 15 -39.61 -23.97 -5.64
N THR A 16 -40.17 -24.49 -4.53
CA THR A 16 -39.43 -24.76 -3.29
C THR A 16 -38.36 -25.84 -3.47
N ASN A 17 -38.70 -26.95 -4.15
CA ASN A 17 -37.74 -28.03 -4.43
C ASN A 17 -36.58 -27.59 -5.34
N MET A 18 -36.85 -26.73 -6.32
CA MET A 18 -35.82 -26.19 -7.21
C MET A 18 -34.87 -25.24 -6.46
N SER A 19 -35.39 -24.41 -5.55
CA SER A 19 -34.56 -23.57 -4.67
C SER A 19 -33.64 -24.41 -3.79
N HIS A 20 -34.17 -25.46 -3.13
CA HIS A 20 -33.34 -26.36 -2.32
C HIS A 20 -32.24 -27.06 -3.14
N LEU A 21 -32.56 -27.50 -4.36
CA LEU A 21 -31.57 -28.12 -5.24
C LEU A 21 -30.46 -27.13 -5.65
N LEU A 22 -30.80 -25.87 -5.91
CA LEU A 22 -29.82 -24.83 -6.21
C LEU A 22 -28.90 -24.54 -5.03
N VAL A 23 -29.43 -24.51 -3.80
CA VAL A 23 -28.61 -24.40 -2.59
C VAL A 23 -27.64 -25.58 -2.50
N GLN A 24 -28.10 -26.82 -2.68
CA GLN A 24 -27.22 -28.00 -2.63
C GLN A 24 -26.15 -27.99 -3.74
N LEU A 25 -26.52 -27.54 -4.95
CA LEU A 25 -25.59 -27.41 -6.07
C LEU A 25 -24.53 -26.35 -5.79
N THR A 26 -24.90 -25.19 -5.25
CA THR A 26 -23.93 -24.15 -4.88
C THR A 26 -23.04 -24.58 -3.71
N VAL A 27 -23.55 -25.34 -2.74
CA VAL A 27 -22.72 -25.97 -1.68
C VAL A 27 -21.70 -26.94 -2.29
N THR A 28 -22.10 -27.73 -3.28
CA THR A 28 -21.20 -28.68 -3.96
C THR A 28 -20.11 -27.94 -4.73
N LEU A 29 -20.48 -26.91 -5.50
CA LEU A 29 -19.51 -26.07 -6.23
C LEU A 29 -18.55 -25.35 -5.28
N ARG A 30 -19.04 -24.87 -4.14
CA ARG A 30 -18.20 -24.27 -3.09
C ARG A 30 -17.13 -25.24 -2.61
N ASN A 31 -17.51 -26.47 -2.26
CA ASN A 31 -16.54 -27.47 -1.84
C ASN A 31 -15.54 -27.83 -2.95
N LEU A 32 -15.96 -27.78 -4.22
CA LEU A 32 -15.05 -27.96 -5.36
C LEU A 32 -14.10 -26.78 -5.54
N ALA A 33 -14.54 -25.55 -5.32
CA ALA A 33 -13.71 -24.35 -5.41
C ALA A 33 -12.59 -24.33 -4.36
N ASP A 34 -12.77 -25.03 -3.24
CA ASP A 34 -11.72 -25.21 -2.23
C ASP A 34 -10.57 -26.11 -2.70
N LEU A 35 -10.79 -26.92 -3.74
CA LEU A 35 -9.79 -27.81 -4.34
C LEU A 35 -9.14 -27.12 -5.53
N SER A 36 -7.83 -26.83 -5.43
CA SER A 36 -7.07 -26.18 -6.50
C SER A 36 -7.12 -26.97 -7.83
N GLN A 37 -7.27 -28.29 -7.78
CA GLN A 37 -7.39 -29.14 -8.97
C GLN A 37 -8.71 -28.95 -9.74
N SER A 38 -9.74 -28.37 -9.11
CA SER A 38 -11.01 -28.05 -9.77
C SER A 38 -10.94 -26.76 -10.60
N ARG A 39 -9.94 -25.90 -10.37
CA ARG A 39 -9.81 -24.59 -11.01
C ARG A 39 -9.90 -24.64 -12.55
N PRO A 40 -9.19 -25.53 -13.27
CA PRO A 40 -9.29 -25.60 -14.72
C PRO A 40 -10.72 -25.87 -15.21
N LYS A 41 -11.53 -26.59 -14.43
CA LYS A 41 -12.93 -26.86 -14.78
C LYS A 41 -13.81 -25.62 -14.62
N PHE A 42 -13.58 -24.79 -13.60
CA PHE A 42 -14.30 -23.51 -13.47
C PHE A 42 -14.01 -22.58 -14.64
N LEU A 43 -12.74 -22.48 -15.04
CA LEU A 43 -12.31 -21.68 -16.21
C LEU A 43 -12.90 -22.22 -17.52
N ALA A 44 -12.95 -23.54 -17.71
CA ALA A 44 -13.40 -24.15 -18.95
C ALA A 44 -14.93 -24.18 -19.17
N THR A 45 -15.76 -23.88 -18.15
CA THR A 45 -17.22 -24.16 -18.18
C THR A 45 -18.14 -22.94 -18.11
N ASN A 46 -17.61 -21.73 -18.36
CA ASN A 46 -18.33 -20.46 -18.15
C ASN A 46 -18.93 -20.35 -16.74
N ALA A 47 -18.27 -20.96 -15.74
CA ALA A 47 -18.80 -21.04 -14.39
C ALA A 47 -18.95 -19.64 -13.77
N PHE A 48 -17.99 -18.74 -13.99
CA PHE A 48 -18.03 -17.37 -13.46
C PHE A 48 -19.25 -16.57 -13.95
N MET A 49 -19.53 -16.61 -15.25
CA MET A 49 -20.75 -16.00 -15.82
C MET A 49 -22.01 -16.58 -15.19
N LYS A 50 -22.11 -17.91 -15.06
CA LYS A 50 -23.27 -18.57 -14.44
C LYS A 50 -23.42 -18.24 -12.97
N LEU A 51 -22.33 -18.12 -12.22
CA LEU A 51 -22.34 -17.72 -10.81
C LEU A 51 -22.80 -16.27 -10.66
N CYS A 52 -22.37 -15.36 -11.54
CA CYS A 52 -22.85 -13.98 -11.57
C CYS A 52 -24.36 -13.92 -11.87
N SER A 53 -24.83 -14.65 -12.89
CA SER A 53 -26.27 -14.73 -13.18
C SER A 53 -27.08 -15.37 -12.04
N LEU A 54 -26.50 -16.35 -11.33
CA LEU A 54 -27.17 -16.95 -10.18
C LEU A 54 -27.31 -15.94 -9.03
N LEU A 55 -26.26 -15.16 -8.77
CA LEU A 55 -26.29 -14.10 -7.77
C LEU A 55 -27.32 -13.01 -8.12
N GLU A 56 -27.46 -12.67 -9.41
CA GLU A 56 -28.45 -11.72 -9.90
C GLU A 56 -29.88 -12.21 -9.69
N ASN A 57 -30.19 -13.43 -10.13
CA ASN A 57 -31.55 -13.97 -10.05
C ASN A 57 -31.98 -14.29 -8.60
N TYR A 58 -31.01 -14.58 -7.72
CA TYR A 58 -31.27 -15.01 -6.34
C TYR A 58 -30.67 -14.06 -5.31
N ILE A 59 -30.59 -12.77 -5.64
CA ILE A 59 -29.99 -11.75 -4.76
C ILE A 59 -30.71 -11.63 -3.39
N TYR A 60 -31.94 -12.12 -3.26
CA TYR A 60 -32.70 -12.14 -2.01
C TYR A 60 -32.50 -13.42 -1.19
N ASP A 61 -31.95 -14.48 -1.80
CA ASP A 61 -31.70 -15.76 -1.16
C ASP A 61 -30.34 -15.73 -0.47
N LYS A 62 -30.36 -15.74 0.87
CA LYS A 62 -29.15 -15.60 1.68
C LYS A 62 -28.21 -16.78 1.50
N ASP A 63 -28.72 -18.00 1.35
CA ASP A 63 -27.89 -19.21 1.28
C ASP A 63 -27.18 -19.27 -0.07
N ILE A 64 -27.90 -18.97 -1.16
CA ILE A 64 -27.31 -18.89 -2.50
C ILE A 64 -26.27 -17.77 -2.56
N CYS A 65 -26.61 -16.56 -2.13
CA CYS A 65 -25.67 -15.43 -2.11
C CYS A 65 -24.40 -15.76 -1.32
N THR A 66 -24.57 -16.40 -0.16
CA THR A 66 -23.48 -16.78 0.73
C THR A 66 -22.58 -17.85 0.09
N ASN A 67 -23.15 -18.89 -0.52
CA ASN A 67 -22.37 -19.92 -1.20
C ASN A 67 -21.65 -19.38 -2.45
N VAL A 68 -22.32 -18.54 -3.26
CA VAL A 68 -21.69 -17.91 -4.43
C VAL A 68 -20.55 -16.99 -4.00
N SER A 69 -20.74 -16.16 -2.97
CA SER A 69 -19.67 -15.30 -2.43
C SER A 69 -18.45 -16.12 -1.99
N ARG A 70 -18.66 -17.28 -1.35
CA ARG A 70 -17.58 -18.21 -0.95
C ARG A 70 -16.83 -18.77 -2.16
N ILE A 71 -17.54 -19.22 -3.19
CA ILE A 71 -16.94 -19.71 -4.43
C ILE A 71 -16.06 -18.62 -5.06
N LEU A 72 -16.63 -17.42 -5.27
CA LEU A 72 -15.92 -16.32 -5.92
C LEU A 72 -14.69 -15.89 -5.11
N SER A 73 -14.83 -15.72 -3.79
CA SER A 73 -13.70 -15.33 -2.94
C SER A 73 -12.56 -16.35 -2.97
N LYS A 74 -12.88 -17.66 -2.98
CA LYS A 74 -11.87 -18.72 -3.06
C LYS A 74 -11.17 -18.75 -4.42
N LEU A 75 -11.92 -18.65 -5.51
CA LEU A 75 -11.36 -18.65 -6.85
C LEU A 75 -10.55 -17.37 -7.13
N SER A 76 -10.92 -16.23 -6.55
CA SER A 76 -10.19 -14.96 -6.69
C SER A 76 -8.79 -14.96 -6.06
N LEU A 77 -8.41 -16.01 -5.34
CA LEU A 77 -7.02 -16.19 -4.89
C LEU A 77 -6.06 -16.47 -6.05
N TYR A 78 -6.58 -16.89 -7.21
CA TYR A 78 -5.78 -17.27 -8.38
C TYR A 78 -5.87 -16.21 -9.48
N HIS A 79 -4.70 -15.81 -10.00
CA HIS A 79 -4.61 -14.73 -10.99
C HIS A 79 -5.40 -15.01 -12.28
N ASP A 80 -5.35 -16.24 -12.80
CA ASP A 80 -6.11 -16.66 -13.99
C ASP A 80 -7.63 -16.57 -13.77
N CYS A 81 -8.10 -16.89 -12.56
CA CYS A 81 -9.50 -16.74 -12.17
C CYS A 81 -9.89 -15.28 -11.98
N CYS A 82 -9.02 -14.43 -11.43
CA CYS A 82 -9.27 -12.99 -11.37
C CYS A 82 -9.44 -12.38 -12.76
N MET A 83 -8.59 -12.74 -13.71
CA MET A 83 -8.71 -12.28 -15.10
C MET A 83 -10.03 -12.73 -15.71
N ALA A 84 -10.37 -14.02 -15.61
CA ALA A 84 -11.63 -14.56 -16.13
C ALA A 84 -12.87 -13.92 -15.48
N LEU A 85 -12.82 -13.63 -14.17
CA LEU A 85 -13.92 -12.99 -13.46
C LEU A 85 -14.05 -11.49 -13.81
N ALA A 86 -12.94 -10.78 -14.00
CA ALA A 86 -12.93 -9.38 -14.45
C ALA A 86 -13.48 -9.23 -15.89
N GLU A 87 -13.30 -10.24 -16.74
CA GLU A 87 -13.85 -10.30 -18.10
C GLU A 87 -15.36 -10.62 -18.14
N CYS A 88 -15.93 -11.11 -17.04
CA CYS A 88 -17.36 -11.39 -16.96
C CYS A 88 -18.17 -10.09 -16.96
N SER A 89 -18.92 -9.87 -18.04
CA SER A 89 -19.82 -8.72 -18.16
C SER A 89 -20.78 -8.64 -16.97
N GLY A 90 -20.85 -7.47 -16.34
CA GLY A 90 -21.70 -7.24 -15.18
C GLY A 90 -21.18 -7.78 -13.84
N CYS A 91 -20.00 -8.41 -13.78
CA CYS A 91 -19.45 -8.96 -12.52
C CYS A 91 -19.35 -7.89 -11.42
N TYR A 92 -18.77 -6.73 -11.71
CA TYR A 92 -18.67 -5.65 -10.72
C TYR A 92 -20.05 -5.13 -10.31
N ALA A 93 -20.98 -5.00 -11.26
CA ALA A 93 -22.33 -4.52 -11.02
C ALA A 93 -23.13 -5.47 -10.10
N ILE A 94 -23.02 -6.79 -10.30
CA ILE A 94 -23.73 -7.74 -9.46
C ILE A 94 -23.10 -7.86 -8.05
N ILE A 95 -21.77 -7.81 -7.94
CA ILE A 95 -21.11 -7.76 -6.64
C ILE A 95 -21.54 -6.50 -5.90
N LEU A 96 -21.54 -5.34 -6.56
CA LEU A 96 -21.98 -4.07 -5.99
C LEU A 96 -23.46 -4.12 -5.54
N SER A 97 -24.32 -4.74 -6.35
CA SER A 97 -25.73 -4.95 -6.00
C SER A 97 -25.88 -5.82 -4.76
N ALA A 98 -25.08 -6.89 -4.64
CA ALA A 98 -25.10 -7.78 -3.48
C ALA A 98 -24.61 -7.05 -2.20
N LEU A 99 -23.57 -6.21 -2.30
CA LEU A 99 -23.09 -5.36 -1.20
C LEU A 99 -24.19 -4.41 -0.71
N ASN A 100 -24.87 -3.72 -1.64
CA ASN A 100 -25.95 -2.80 -1.32
C ASN A 100 -27.18 -3.52 -0.75
N LYS A 101 -27.43 -4.76 -1.17
CA LYS A 101 -28.61 -5.51 -0.73
C LYS A 101 -28.47 -6.08 0.68
N HIS A 102 -27.26 -6.43 1.08
CA HIS A 102 -26.98 -7.12 2.34
C HIS A 102 -25.93 -6.41 3.21
N PRO A 103 -26.13 -5.12 3.57
CA PRO A 103 -25.13 -4.33 4.30
C PRO A 103 -24.88 -4.84 5.74
N ASP A 104 -25.77 -5.68 6.29
CA ASP A 104 -25.64 -6.23 7.65
C ASP A 104 -25.12 -7.68 7.65
N LYS A 105 -24.77 -8.25 6.49
CA LYS A 105 -24.31 -9.65 6.35
C LYS A 105 -22.80 -9.73 6.24
N GLN A 106 -22.13 -9.63 7.38
CA GLN A 106 -20.66 -9.59 7.53
C GLN A 106 -19.96 -10.72 6.75
N ASP A 107 -20.43 -11.96 6.89
CA ASP A 107 -19.88 -13.13 6.16
C ASP A 107 -19.93 -12.98 4.63
N LEU A 108 -21.00 -12.38 4.09
CA LEU A 108 -21.12 -12.09 2.66
C LEU A 108 -20.22 -10.92 2.26
N LEU A 109 -20.27 -9.82 3.03
CA LEU A 109 -19.52 -8.59 2.75
C LEU A 109 -18.01 -8.83 2.71
N VAL A 110 -17.45 -9.52 3.71
CA VAL A 110 -16.03 -9.89 3.73
C VAL A 110 -15.62 -10.53 2.41
N ARG A 111 -16.41 -11.50 1.91
CA ARG A 111 -16.07 -12.29 0.72
C ARG A 111 -16.23 -11.52 -0.57
N MET A 112 -17.28 -10.72 -0.68
CA MET A 112 -17.52 -9.87 -1.85
C MET A 112 -16.45 -8.77 -1.96
N VAL A 113 -16.15 -8.08 -0.85
CA VAL A 113 -15.12 -7.05 -0.82
C VAL A 113 -13.73 -7.67 -1.03
N PHE A 114 -13.45 -8.85 -0.46
CA PHE A 114 -12.20 -9.58 -0.71
C PHE A 114 -12.04 -9.96 -2.19
N THR A 115 -13.12 -10.40 -2.84
CA THR A 115 -13.13 -10.69 -4.28
C THR A 115 -12.76 -9.42 -5.08
N LEU A 116 -13.38 -8.28 -4.78
CA LEU A 116 -13.03 -6.99 -5.40
C LEU A 116 -11.58 -6.59 -5.12
N GLY A 117 -11.12 -6.78 -3.88
CA GLY A 117 -9.73 -6.52 -3.48
C GLY A 117 -8.75 -7.31 -4.33
N ASN A 118 -9.01 -8.61 -4.55
CA ASN A 118 -8.16 -9.47 -5.38
C ASN A 118 -8.21 -9.10 -6.87
N LEU A 119 -9.38 -8.74 -7.40
CA LEU A 119 -9.52 -8.28 -8.78
C LEU A 119 -8.73 -6.98 -9.04
N THR A 120 -8.72 -6.08 -8.06
CA THR A 120 -8.06 -4.76 -8.16
C THR A 120 -6.61 -4.76 -7.71
N ALA A 121 -6.09 -5.85 -7.13
CA ALA A 121 -4.75 -5.89 -6.55
C ALA A 121 -3.62 -5.65 -7.57
N LYS A 122 -3.76 -6.19 -8.80
CA LYS A 122 -2.70 -6.16 -9.84
C LYS A 122 -3.21 -5.80 -11.24
N SER A 123 -4.34 -5.10 -11.34
CA SER A 123 -4.95 -4.75 -12.63
C SER A 123 -5.47 -3.32 -12.62
N ASP A 124 -4.77 -2.43 -13.33
CA ASP A 124 -5.22 -1.04 -13.53
C ASP A 124 -6.55 -0.97 -14.27
N THR A 125 -6.76 -1.87 -15.23
CA THR A 125 -8.04 -2.00 -15.93
C THR A 125 -9.18 -2.32 -14.95
N ALA A 126 -8.97 -3.26 -14.02
CA ALA A 126 -9.98 -3.61 -13.02
C ALA A 126 -10.27 -2.44 -12.05
N ARG A 127 -9.22 -1.74 -11.59
CA ARG A 127 -9.36 -0.54 -10.75
C ARG A 127 -10.20 0.53 -11.45
N LYS A 128 -9.90 0.79 -12.72
CA LYS A 128 -10.62 1.77 -13.55
C LYS A 128 -12.08 1.35 -13.80
N GLN A 129 -12.31 0.12 -14.24
CA GLN A 129 -13.65 -0.40 -14.51
C GLN A 129 -14.55 -0.37 -13.27
N PHE A 130 -14.01 -0.75 -12.10
CA PHE A 130 -14.76 -0.67 -10.85
C PHE A 130 -15.07 0.79 -10.49
N HIS A 131 -14.10 1.71 -10.64
CA HIS A 131 -14.31 3.12 -10.36
C HIS A 131 -15.36 3.78 -11.26
N GLU A 132 -15.39 3.43 -12.56
CA GLU A 132 -16.34 3.97 -13.53
C GLU A 132 -17.77 3.44 -13.35
N LEU A 133 -17.94 2.34 -12.61
CA LEU A 133 -19.26 1.80 -12.27
C LEU A 133 -20.01 2.77 -11.34
N GLU A 134 -21.19 3.20 -11.77
CA GLU A 134 -22.00 4.18 -11.03
C GLU A 134 -22.25 3.73 -9.58
N GLY A 135 -21.94 4.61 -8.62
CA GLY A 135 -22.17 4.37 -7.20
C GLY A 135 -21.21 3.39 -6.53
N SER A 136 -20.18 2.89 -7.23
CA SER A 136 -19.22 1.92 -6.69
C SER A 136 -18.45 2.48 -5.48
N ILE A 137 -17.75 3.60 -5.67
CA ILE A 137 -16.98 4.29 -4.61
C ILE A 137 -17.90 4.72 -3.47
N LYS A 138 -19.07 5.30 -3.79
CA LYS A 138 -20.05 5.69 -2.78
C LYS A 138 -20.49 4.52 -1.91
N THR A 139 -20.70 3.33 -2.49
CA THR A 139 -21.05 2.12 -1.74
C THR A 139 -19.91 1.69 -0.82
N VAL A 140 -18.67 1.64 -1.32
CA VAL A 140 -17.49 1.27 -0.52
C VAL A 140 -17.29 2.24 0.64
N LEU A 141 -17.42 3.55 0.41
CA LEU A 141 -17.28 4.57 1.46
C LEU A 141 -18.43 4.52 2.49
N CYS A 142 -19.65 4.20 2.06
CA CYS A 142 -20.78 3.99 2.98
C CYS A 142 -20.53 2.79 3.91
N LEU A 143 -20.03 1.68 3.35
CA LEU A 143 -19.63 0.52 4.15
C LEU A 143 -18.47 0.85 5.08
N LEU A 144 -17.44 1.56 4.60
CA LEU A 144 -16.31 2.01 5.42
C LEU A 144 -16.81 2.78 6.65
N HIS A 145 -17.67 3.78 6.45
CA HIS A 145 -18.22 4.58 7.54
C HIS A 145 -19.04 3.72 8.52
N THR A 146 -19.93 2.86 8.00
CA THR A 146 -20.79 2.00 8.81
C THR A 146 -19.96 1.06 9.70
N TYR A 147 -18.96 0.39 9.13
CA TYR A 147 -18.14 -0.58 9.85
C TYR A 147 -17.11 0.07 10.77
N CYS A 148 -16.62 1.26 10.44
CA CYS A 148 -15.81 2.09 11.35
C CYS A 148 -16.62 2.47 12.62
N ASP A 149 -17.88 2.90 12.46
CA ASP A 149 -18.75 3.22 13.59
C ASP A 149 -19.08 1.99 14.46
N LEU A 150 -19.32 0.83 13.83
CA LEU A 150 -19.58 -0.43 14.54
C LEU A 150 -18.35 -0.90 15.34
N ASP A 151 -17.16 -0.85 14.74
CA ASP A 151 -15.91 -1.24 15.39
C ASP A 151 -15.59 -0.31 16.58
N LYS A 152 -15.73 1.00 16.39
CA LYS A 152 -15.52 2.01 17.44
C LYS A 152 -16.48 1.83 18.63
N LYS A 153 -17.76 1.53 18.38
CA LYS A 153 -18.75 1.23 19.45
C LYS A 153 -18.43 -0.08 20.19
N SER A 154 -17.89 -1.06 19.48
CA SER A 154 -17.50 -2.34 20.07
C SER A 154 -16.32 -2.14 21.03
N GLN A 155 -15.35 -1.31 20.67
CA GLN A 155 -14.22 -0.97 21.54
C GLN A 155 -14.61 -0.23 22.82
N SER A 156 -15.49 0.78 22.73
CA SER A 156 -15.92 1.52 23.92
C SER A 156 -16.61 0.62 24.94
N THR A 157 -17.39 -0.36 24.44
CA THR A 157 -18.06 -1.36 25.28
C THR A 157 -17.05 -2.32 25.95
N MET A 158 -16.03 -2.77 25.23
CA MET A 158 -15.01 -3.69 25.75
C MET A 158 -14.04 -3.04 26.75
N SER A 159 -13.73 -1.75 26.60
CA SER A 159 -12.86 -1.01 27.53
C SER A 159 -13.40 -0.92 28.96
N SER A 160 -14.72 -1.11 29.12
CA SER A 160 -15.42 -1.14 30.41
C SER A 160 -15.25 -2.46 31.17
N THR A 161 -14.89 -3.54 30.46
CA THR A 161 -14.81 -4.91 30.98
C THR A 161 -13.38 -5.40 30.84
N LYS A 162 -12.48 -4.92 31.71
CA LYS A 162 -11.05 -5.27 31.71
C LYS A 162 -10.84 -6.77 31.98
N GLN A 163 -10.83 -7.59 30.93
CA GLN A 163 -10.11 -8.86 30.94
C GLN A 163 -8.92 -8.75 29.99
N LYS A 164 -7.73 -8.67 30.59
CA LYS A 164 -6.45 -8.83 29.91
C LYS A 164 -6.36 -10.28 29.45
N HIS A 165 -6.66 -10.53 28.18
CA HIS A 165 -6.24 -11.76 27.53
C HIS A 165 -4.94 -11.46 26.79
N GLU A 166 -3.84 -12.00 27.30
CA GLU A 166 -2.54 -12.04 26.64
C GLU A 166 -2.58 -13.07 25.51
N GLY A 167 -2.62 -12.59 24.28
CA GLY A 167 -2.60 -13.39 23.05
C GLY A 167 -3.04 -12.54 21.85
N ARG A 168 -2.50 -12.83 20.65
CA ARG A 168 -2.99 -12.23 19.40
C ARG A 168 -4.48 -12.55 19.25
N LYS A 169 -5.33 -11.55 19.44
CA LYS A 169 -6.77 -11.70 19.22
C LYS A 169 -7.01 -11.84 17.73
N GLN A 170 -7.77 -12.86 17.34
CA GLN A 170 -8.32 -12.90 15.99
C GLN A 170 -9.23 -11.69 15.79
N PRO A 171 -9.23 -11.08 14.59
CA PRO A 171 -10.14 -9.98 14.29
C PRO A 171 -11.60 -10.43 14.51
N THR A 172 -12.41 -9.52 15.01
CA THR A 172 -13.86 -9.68 15.03
C THR A 172 -14.43 -9.68 13.62
N GLU A 173 -15.63 -10.20 13.42
CA GLU A 173 -16.29 -10.18 12.09
C GLU A 173 -16.45 -8.74 11.54
N VAL A 174 -16.61 -7.73 12.41
CA VAL A 174 -16.65 -6.31 12.03
C VAL A 174 -15.28 -5.83 11.58
N GLU A 175 -14.21 -6.17 12.31
CA GLU A 175 -12.84 -5.86 11.91
C GLU A 175 -12.47 -6.53 10.60
N ASP A 176 -12.86 -7.79 10.37
CA ASP A 176 -12.62 -8.50 9.11
C ASP A 176 -13.24 -7.77 7.91
N VAL A 177 -14.50 -7.31 8.03
CA VAL A 177 -15.13 -6.51 6.98
C VAL A 177 -14.35 -5.22 6.75
N LEU A 178 -14.01 -4.51 7.82
CA LEU A 178 -13.32 -3.23 7.76
C LEU A 178 -11.92 -3.37 7.12
N ILE A 179 -11.17 -4.40 7.50
CA ILE A 179 -9.89 -4.76 6.90
C ILE A 179 -10.07 -4.92 5.39
N LYS A 180 -11.03 -5.74 4.92
CA LYS A 180 -11.19 -5.97 3.48
C LYS A 180 -11.60 -4.71 2.73
N ILE A 181 -12.42 -3.84 3.34
CA ILE A 181 -12.78 -2.53 2.76
C ILE A 181 -11.55 -1.65 2.61
N VAL A 182 -10.72 -1.55 3.66
CA VAL A 182 -9.49 -0.75 3.64
C VAL A 182 -8.48 -1.32 2.64
N CYS A 183 -8.33 -2.65 2.54
CA CYS A 183 -7.50 -3.29 1.52
C CYS A 183 -7.97 -2.93 0.10
N LEU A 184 -9.29 -2.96 -0.16
CA LEU A 184 -9.84 -2.57 -1.45
C LEU A 184 -9.53 -1.10 -1.75
N LEU A 185 -9.69 -0.20 -0.79
CA LEU A 185 -9.36 1.22 -0.96
C LEU A 185 -7.86 1.44 -1.22
N ALA A 186 -6.99 0.72 -0.49
CA ALA A 186 -5.55 0.75 -0.73
C ALA A 186 -5.22 0.29 -2.16
N ASN A 187 -5.81 -0.81 -2.64
CA ASN A 187 -5.60 -1.29 -4.01
C ASN A 187 -6.12 -0.32 -5.08
N LEU A 188 -7.30 0.27 -4.86
CA LEU A 188 -7.89 1.26 -5.76
C LEU A 188 -7.03 2.54 -5.84
N SER A 189 -6.49 2.98 -4.70
CA SER A 189 -5.69 4.21 -4.61
C SER A 189 -4.35 4.17 -5.35
N VAL A 190 -3.91 3.01 -5.83
CA VAL A 190 -2.70 2.89 -6.68
C VAL A 190 -2.96 3.43 -8.10
N HIS A 191 -4.21 3.38 -8.60
CA HIS A 191 -4.51 3.90 -9.94
C HIS A 191 -4.58 5.44 -9.91
N PRO A 192 -3.85 6.18 -10.76
CA PRO A 192 -3.70 7.63 -10.63
C PRO A 192 -5.01 8.40 -10.50
N LYS A 193 -5.96 8.15 -11.40
CA LYS A 193 -7.27 8.83 -11.37
C LYS A 193 -8.12 8.47 -10.15
N VAL A 194 -8.13 7.19 -9.77
CA VAL A 194 -8.96 6.69 -8.66
C VAL A 194 -8.37 7.17 -7.33
N GLY A 195 -7.05 7.11 -7.19
CA GLY A 195 -6.33 7.60 -6.02
C GLY A 195 -6.46 9.11 -5.85
N GLU A 196 -6.40 9.88 -6.94
CA GLU A 196 -6.68 11.33 -6.92
C GLU A 196 -8.11 11.63 -6.41
N ASP A 197 -9.12 10.92 -6.93
CA ASP A 197 -10.51 11.11 -6.52
C ASP A 197 -10.73 10.68 -5.05
N LEU A 198 -10.11 9.58 -4.61
CA LEU A 198 -10.16 9.12 -3.21
C LEU A 198 -9.40 10.05 -2.26
N ALA A 199 -8.28 10.63 -2.68
CA ALA A 199 -7.51 11.58 -1.87
C ALA A 199 -8.23 12.93 -1.73
N ALA A 200 -9.08 13.29 -2.70
CA ALA A 200 -9.96 14.44 -2.63
C ALA A 200 -11.26 14.18 -1.83
N ASP A 201 -11.62 12.93 -1.56
CA ASP A 201 -12.82 12.59 -0.78
C ASP A 201 -12.58 12.73 0.73
N GLN A 202 -13.25 13.72 1.31
CA GLN A 202 -13.13 14.03 2.74
C GLN A 202 -13.62 12.90 3.65
N ASN A 203 -14.66 12.16 3.26
CA ASN A 203 -15.19 11.08 4.10
C ASN A 203 -14.22 9.90 4.14
N CYS A 204 -13.59 9.59 2.99
CA CYS A 204 -12.55 8.57 2.91
C CYS A 204 -11.39 8.88 3.86
N VAL A 205 -10.75 10.05 3.70
CA VAL A 205 -9.56 10.43 4.47
C VAL A 205 -9.88 10.54 5.96
N LEU A 206 -10.98 11.20 6.35
CA LEU A 206 -11.35 11.33 7.76
C LEU A 206 -11.67 9.99 8.41
N CYS A 207 -12.28 9.04 7.68
CA CYS A 207 -12.57 7.72 8.22
C CYS A 207 -11.28 6.92 8.45
N LEU A 208 -10.33 6.93 7.50
CA LEU A 208 -9.01 6.30 7.69
C LEU A 208 -8.25 6.92 8.87
N MET A 209 -8.24 8.25 8.98
CA MET A 209 -7.65 8.95 10.15
C MET A 209 -8.33 8.55 11.46
N GLN A 210 -9.66 8.36 11.44
CA GLN A 210 -10.42 7.95 12.61
C GLN A 210 -10.01 6.54 13.06
N ILE A 211 -9.87 5.58 12.14
CA ILE A 211 -9.37 4.22 12.42
C ILE A 211 -8.01 4.29 13.12
N ILE A 212 -7.06 5.04 12.57
CA ILE A 212 -5.74 5.25 13.18
C ILE A 212 -5.85 5.88 14.58
N LYS A 213 -6.80 6.78 14.79
CA LYS A 213 -6.98 7.48 16.07
C LYS A 213 -7.48 6.56 17.18
N TYR A 214 -8.45 5.69 16.90
CA TYR A 214 -9.09 4.87 17.94
C TYR A 214 -8.48 3.47 18.08
N LYS A 215 -7.97 2.87 16.99
CA LYS A 215 -7.41 1.51 17.00
C LYS A 215 -5.91 1.57 17.21
N GLN A 216 -5.41 0.79 18.17
CA GLN A 216 -3.97 0.58 18.35
C GLN A 216 -3.48 -0.63 17.56
N ILE A 217 -2.20 -0.59 17.15
CA ILE A 217 -1.61 -1.66 16.34
C ILE A 217 -1.61 -3.00 17.08
N ASP A 218 -1.43 -2.99 18.41
CA ASP A 218 -1.48 -4.19 19.25
C ASP A 218 -2.89 -4.79 19.37
N GLU A 219 -3.94 -4.01 19.06
CA GLU A 219 -5.33 -4.48 19.11
C GLU A 219 -5.72 -5.20 17.81
N CYS A 220 -5.37 -4.62 16.66
CA CYS A 220 -5.64 -5.20 15.35
C CYS A 220 -4.58 -4.75 14.34
N GLU A 221 -3.48 -5.49 14.30
CA GLU A 221 -2.31 -5.22 13.46
C GLU A 221 -2.69 -5.10 11.98
N GLU A 222 -3.44 -6.08 11.45
CA GLU A 222 -3.85 -6.11 10.03
C GLU A 222 -4.68 -4.87 9.65
N LEU A 223 -5.65 -4.45 10.48
CA LEU A 223 -6.46 -3.27 10.19
C LEU A 223 -5.62 -1.99 10.17
N VAL A 224 -4.75 -1.82 11.17
CA VAL A 224 -3.93 -0.60 11.29
C VAL A 224 -2.92 -0.51 10.15
N ILE A 225 -2.22 -1.59 9.82
CA ILE A 225 -1.24 -1.62 8.72
C ILE A 225 -1.92 -1.34 7.38
N ASN A 226 -3.05 -2.00 7.09
CA ASN A 226 -3.79 -1.73 5.85
C ASN A 226 -4.31 -0.28 5.78
N THR A 227 -4.67 0.31 6.92
CA THR A 227 -5.09 1.72 6.99
C THR A 227 -3.93 2.66 6.72
N LEU A 228 -2.74 2.37 7.27
CA LEU A 228 -1.52 3.13 6.98
C LEU A 228 -1.11 2.99 5.51
N ALA A 229 -1.23 1.81 4.91
CA ALA A 229 -0.98 1.58 3.49
C ALA A 229 -1.95 2.35 2.57
N ALA A 230 -3.23 2.43 2.95
CA ALA A 230 -4.18 3.29 2.24
C ALA A 230 -3.78 4.77 2.36
N LEU A 231 -3.41 5.25 3.54
CA LEU A 231 -2.95 6.62 3.74
C LEU A 231 -1.63 6.91 3.00
N SER A 232 -0.70 5.96 2.94
CA SER A 232 0.56 6.12 2.22
C SER A 232 0.30 6.29 0.73
N ASN A 233 -0.53 5.44 0.12
CA ASN A 233 -0.94 5.58 -1.27
C ASN A 233 -1.69 6.90 -1.54
N LEU A 234 -2.63 7.30 -0.68
CA LEU A 234 -3.38 8.54 -0.86
C LEU A 234 -2.50 9.80 -0.69
N SER A 235 -1.48 9.75 0.18
CA SER A 235 -0.56 10.87 0.42
C SER A 235 0.35 11.20 -0.76
N TYR A 236 0.44 10.30 -1.76
CA TYR A 236 1.12 10.54 -3.02
C TYR A 236 0.40 11.61 -3.87
N TYR A 237 -0.93 11.72 -3.76
CA TYR A 237 -1.72 12.67 -4.54
C TYR A 237 -1.84 14.01 -3.83
N GLN A 238 -1.11 15.01 -4.35
CA GLN A 238 -0.76 16.23 -3.62
C GLN A 238 -1.27 17.52 -4.28
N ASN A 239 -2.26 17.39 -5.15
CA ASN A 239 -2.96 18.52 -5.78
C ASN A 239 -3.80 19.33 -4.76
N GLU A 240 -4.33 20.48 -5.19
CA GLU A 240 -5.11 21.38 -4.32
C GLU A 240 -6.44 20.77 -3.82
N SER A 241 -6.99 19.80 -4.56
CA SER A 241 -8.21 19.10 -4.13
C SER A 241 -7.94 18.12 -2.98
N SER A 242 -6.73 17.55 -2.91
CA SER A 242 -6.33 16.56 -1.92
C SER A 242 -6.60 16.99 -0.47
N VAL A 243 -7.42 16.20 0.21
CA VAL A 243 -7.67 16.33 1.64
C VAL A 243 -6.43 15.88 2.43
N MET A 244 -5.65 14.93 1.90
CA MET A 244 -4.36 14.53 2.48
C MET A 244 -3.42 15.72 2.63
N SER A 245 -3.30 16.55 1.57
CA SER A 245 -2.50 17.77 1.62
C SER A 245 -3.04 18.79 2.61
N LYS A 246 -4.36 18.96 2.71
CA LYS A 246 -5.00 19.90 3.66
C LYS A 246 -4.83 19.47 5.12
N MET A 247 -4.92 18.17 5.39
CA MET A 247 -4.85 17.57 6.73
C MET A 247 -3.43 17.11 7.12
N ARG A 248 -2.41 17.42 6.32
CA ARG A 248 -1.04 16.90 6.47
C ARG A 248 -0.47 17.01 7.88
N LYS A 249 -0.71 18.11 8.60
CA LYS A 249 -0.26 18.29 10.00
C LYS A 249 -0.93 17.32 10.97
N ASP A 250 -2.25 17.18 10.87
CA ASP A 250 -3.01 16.27 11.72
C ASP A 250 -2.61 14.82 11.46
N ILE A 251 -2.40 14.46 10.19
CA ILE A 251 -1.90 13.15 9.77
C ILE A 251 -0.49 12.93 10.33
N SER A 252 0.44 13.87 10.15
CA SER A 252 1.79 13.78 10.72
C SER A 252 1.78 13.62 12.23
N ASN A 253 0.86 14.26 12.95
CA ASN A 253 0.71 14.09 14.40
C ASN A 253 0.17 12.71 14.77
N LEU A 254 -0.82 12.19 14.04
CA LEU A 254 -1.35 10.84 14.26
C LEU A 254 -0.29 9.75 14.03
N LEU A 255 0.65 9.97 13.11
CA LEU A 255 1.68 9.00 12.75
C LEU A 255 2.83 8.90 13.76
N LEU A 256 3.02 9.91 14.61
CA LEU A 256 4.14 9.98 15.55
C LEU A 256 4.22 8.74 16.46
N LYS A 257 3.05 8.20 16.87
CA LYS A 257 3.00 7.01 17.73
C LYS A 257 3.58 5.74 17.07
N TYR A 258 3.57 5.65 15.74
CA TYR A 258 4.11 4.48 15.02
C TYR A 258 5.62 4.52 14.94
N MET A 259 6.22 5.70 14.86
CA MET A 259 7.69 5.87 14.93
C MET A 259 8.27 5.37 16.27
N LEU A 260 7.42 5.25 17.31
CA LEU A 260 7.76 4.74 18.63
C LEU A 260 7.31 3.30 18.87
N SER A 261 6.67 2.66 17.87
CA SER A 261 6.18 1.30 17.99
C SER A 261 7.30 0.27 17.75
N ASN A 262 7.04 -0.99 18.05
CA ASN A 262 7.92 -2.12 17.72
C ASN A 262 7.49 -2.86 16.44
N ASN A 263 6.51 -2.32 15.71
CA ASN A 263 5.96 -2.95 14.51
C ASN A 263 6.62 -2.35 13.26
N MET A 264 7.51 -3.10 12.62
CA MET A 264 8.29 -2.61 11.48
C MET A 264 7.42 -2.27 10.27
N GLU A 265 6.35 -3.03 10.01
CA GLU A 265 5.42 -2.74 8.91
C GLU A 265 4.67 -1.41 9.15
N GLY A 266 4.20 -1.18 10.38
CA GLY A 266 3.60 0.09 10.77
C GLY A 266 4.56 1.27 10.68
N ILE A 267 5.83 1.08 11.08
CA ILE A 267 6.89 2.09 10.93
C ILE A 267 7.16 2.38 9.45
N LEU A 268 7.27 1.34 8.62
CA LEU A 268 7.51 1.46 7.18
C LEU A 268 6.40 2.29 6.53
N GLU A 269 5.14 1.96 6.75
CA GLU A 269 4.01 2.68 6.14
C GLU A 269 3.89 4.12 6.67
N ALA A 270 4.12 4.35 7.97
CA ALA A 270 4.18 5.70 8.51
C ALA A 270 5.33 6.52 7.88
N THR A 271 6.49 5.89 7.68
CA THR A 271 7.65 6.50 7.03
C THR A 271 7.37 6.85 5.57
N ARG A 272 6.65 6.00 4.84
CA ARG A 272 6.19 6.28 3.47
C ARG A 272 5.30 7.53 3.42
N VAL A 273 4.36 7.66 4.38
CA VAL A 273 3.50 8.86 4.47
C VAL A 273 4.34 10.10 4.76
N TYR A 274 5.29 10.04 5.70
CA TYR A 274 6.22 11.15 5.93
C TYR A 274 7.07 11.44 4.69
N GLY A 275 7.50 10.43 3.94
CA GLY A 275 8.25 10.59 2.69
C GLY A 275 7.48 11.43 1.69
N ASN A 276 6.21 11.11 1.47
CA ASN A 276 5.35 11.86 0.58
C ASN A 276 5.06 13.28 1.11
N LEU A 277 4.70 13.43 2.38
CA LEU A 277 4.28 14.72 2.94
C LEU A 277 5.45 15.67 3.26
N SER A 278 6.68 15.16 3.42
CA SER A 278 7.86 15.96 3.79
C SER A 278 8.35 16.92 2.72
N GLN A 279 7.76 16.94 1.53
CA GLN A 279 7.98 18.03 0.58
C GLN A 279 7.41 19.37 1.07
N TYR A 280 6.39 19.35 1.95
CA TYR A 280 5.79 20.56 2.49
C TYR A 280 6.62 21.08 3.67
N GLU A 281 6.97 22.37 3.65
CA GLU A 281 7.85 22.98 4.65
C GLU A 281 7.35 22.80 6.08
N ASP A 282 6.04 22.92 6.29
CA ASP A 282 5.44 22.77 7.62
C ASP A 282 5.45 21.32 8.15
N VAL A 283 5.51 20.32 7.28
CA VAL A 283 5.75 18.91 7.65
C VAL A 283 7.23 18.68 7.95
N GLN A 284 8.14 19.31 7.19
CA GLN A 284 9.58 19.26 7.51
C GLN A 284 9.84 19.86 8.90
N ASP A 285 9.21 21.00 9.21
CA ASP A 285 9.35 21.64 10.51
C ASP A 285 8.76 20.76 11.62
N PHE A 286 7.59 20.14 11.40
CA PHE A 286 7.02 19.16 12.33
C PHE A 286 7.98 18.00 12.63
N ILE A 287 8.59 17.42 11.57
CA ILE A 287 9.56 16.32 11.69
C ILE A 287 10.75 16.71 12.56
N LEU A 288 11.24 17.94 12.41
CA LEU A 288 12.37 18.47 13.17
C LEU A 288 11.99 18.77 14.63
N GLU A 289 10.86 19.44 14.84
CA GLU A 289 10.34 19.81 16.17
C GLU A 289 10.07 18.57 17.05
N HIS A 290 9.55 17.49 16.45
CA HIS A 290 9.21 16.26 17.16
C HIS A 290 10.32 15.20 17.13
N ASN A 291 11.51 15.55 16.63
CA ASN A 291 12.66 14.65 16.49
C ASN A 291 12.37 13.37 15.66
N VAL A 292 11.39 13.41 14.76
CA VAL A 292 11.09 12.28 13.86
C VAL A 292 12.30 11.94 12.98
N TYR A 293 13.09 12.95 12.58
CA TYR A 293 14.31 12.76 11.79
C TYR A 293 15.31 11.79 12.43
N LYS A 294 15.37 11.68 13.77
CA LYS A 294 16.27 10.75 14.45
C LYS A 294 15.88 9.31 14.18
N PHE A 295 14.59 9.02 14.29
CA PHE A 295 14.03 7.71 13.94
C PHE A 295 14.30 7.40 12.47
N ILE A 296 14.07 8.35 11.57
CA ILE A 296 14.36 8.19 10.13
C ILE A 296 15.84 7.83 9.88
N VAL A 297 16.78 8.49 10.56
CA VAL A 297 18.21 8.15 10.44
C VAL A 297 18.49 6.74 10.98
N THR A 298 17.89 6.37 12.12
CA THR A 298 18.02 5.00 12.66
C THR A 298 17.44 3.93 11.74
N LEU A 299 16.41 4.24 10.94
CA LEU A 299 15.82 3.28 10.01
C LEU A 299 16.76 2.84 8.88
N LEU A 300 17.82 3.62 8.59
CA LEU A 300 18.87 3.19 7.65
C LEU A 300 19.65 1.98 8.17
N ASP A 301 19.64 1.71 9.49
CA ASP A 301 20.26 0.53 10.12
C ASP A 301 19.32 -0.68 10.20
N SER A 302 18.13 -0.61 9.60
CA SER A 302 17.12 -1.67 9.72
C SER A 302 17.53 -2.99 9.07
N GLY A 303 18.50 -2.99 8.15
CA GLY A 303 18.87 -4.13 7.33
C GLY A 303 17.82 -4.51 6.27
N GLN A 304 16.78 -3.68 6.07
CA GLN A 304 15.68 -3.95 5.14
C GLN A 304 15.62 -2.88 4.04
N GLN A 305 15.73 -3.32 2.77
CA GLN A 305 15.77 -2.43 1.60
C GLN A 305 14.58 -1.46 1.55
N ASP A 306 13.35 -1.95 1.74
CA ASP A 306 12.13 -1.12 1.69
C ASP A 306 12.08 -0.03 2.77
N VAL A 307 12.61 -0.33 3.96
CA VAL A 307 12.69 0.61 5.08
C VAL A 307 13.74 1.67 4.79
N CYS A 308 14.93 1.28 4.34
CA CYS A 308 15.98 2.19 3.92
C CYS A 308 15.53 3.10 2.76
N PHE A 309 14.82 2.54 1.77
CA PHE A 309 14.26 3.29 0.64
C PHE A 309 13.31 4.38 1.11
N SER A 310 12.38 4.02 2.01
CA SER A 310 11.40 4.97 2.55
C SER A 310 12.06 6.05 3.41
N ALA A 311 13.05 5.68 4.22
CA ALA A 311 13.85 6.62 5.00
C ALA A 311 14.65 7.59 4.12
N CYS A 312 15.28 7.09 3.06
CA CYS A 312 16.00 7.92 2.08
C CYS A 312 15.07 8.95 1.42
N GLY A 313 13.85 8.57 1.07
CA GLY A 313 12.83 9.49 0.54
C GLY A 313 12.58 10.69 1.46
N VAL A 314 12.44 10.45 2.77
CA VAL A 314 12.29 11.52 3.77
C VAL A 314 13.56 12.38 3.84
N LEU A 315 14.75 11.77 3.88
CA LEU A 315 16.03 12.49 4.00
C LEU A 315 16.31 13.41 2.80
N ILE A 316 15.97 12.96 1.58
CA ILE A 316 16.05 13.79 0.37
C ILE A 316 15.27 15.09 0.57
N ASN A 317 14.04 15.00 1.07
CA ASN A 317 13.15 16.14 1.28
C ASN A 317 13.56 17.04 2.47
N LEU A 318 14.25 16.49 3.47
CA LEU A 318 14.76 17.27 4.60
C LEU A 318 16.09 17.99 4.28
N ALA A 319 16.89 17.47 3.36
CA ALA A 319 18.20 18.01 2.98
C ALA A 319 18.12 19.25 2.07
N THR A 320 17.20 20.17 2.33
CA THR A 320 16.90 21.33 1.48
C THR A 320 17.70 22.58 1.84
N ASN A 321 18.03 22.79 3.11
CA ASN A 321 18.75 23.99 3.56
C ASN A 321 19.91 23.68 4.52
N ARG A 322 20.83 24.65 4.69
CA ARG A 322 22.06 24.49 5.48
C ARG A 322 21.79 24.03 6.92
N LYS A 323 20.80 24.60 7.60
CA LYS A 323 20.50 24.25 9.01
C LYS A 323 20.03 22.79 9.12
N LYS A 324 19.12 22.36 8.23
CA LYS A 324 18.59 21.00 8.19
C LYS A 324 19.70 19.99 7.83
N LYS A 325 20.52 20.28 6.82
CA LYS A 325 21.69 19.47 6.44
C LYS A 325 22.67 19.27 7.61
N MET A 326 23.03 20.33 8.32
CA MET A 326 23.95 20.23 9.46
C MET A 326 23.36 19.44 10.63
N LEU A 327 22.03 19.53 10.84
CA LEU A 327 21.36 18.74 11.86
C LEU A 327 21.38 17.24 11.51
N LEU A 328 21.04 16.89 10.27
CA LEU A 328 21.07 15.50 9.79
C LEU A 328 22.49 14.92 9.85
N LYS A 329 23.50 15.71 9.45
CA LYS A 329 24.91 15.33 9.62
C LYS A 329 25.24 15.03 11.08
N LYS A 330 24.85 15.92 12.00
CA LYS A 330 25.11 15.73 13.44
C LYS A 330 24.43 14.47 14.00
N GLU A 331 23.30 14.06 13.44
CA GLU A 331 22.59 12.83 13.82
C GLU A 331 23.21 11.57 13.18
N GLY A 332 24.25 11.69 12.35
CA GLY A 332 24.93 10.56 11.72
C GLY A 332 24.32 10.13 10.39
N ALA A 333 23.47 10.95 9.75
CA ALA A 333 22.80 10.58 8.52
C ALA A 333 23.76 10.30 7.36
N VAL A 334 24.92 10.96 7.31
CA VAL A 334 25.88 10.81 6.22
C VAL A 334 26.55 9.44 6.29
N GLU A 335 27.03 9.07 7.47
CA GLU A 335 27.66 7.81 7.80
C GLU A 335 26.71 6.66 7.46
N LYS A 336 25.45 6.78 7.89
CA LYS A 336 24.39 5.80 7.65
C LYS A 336 24.01 5.66 6.17
N LEU A 337 24.02 6.76 5.40
CA LEU A 337 23.81 6.69 3.96
C LEU A 337 25.00 6.02 3.23
N VAL A 338 26.23 6.21 3.70
CA VAL A 338 27.41 5.51 3.14
C VAL A 338 27.29 4.01 3.40
N GLU A 339 26.98 3.62 4.64
CA GLU A 339 26.73 2.22 5.03
C GLU A 339 25.59 1.61 4.20
N CYS A 340 24.47 2.32 4.05
CA CYS A 340 23.35 1.87 3.22
C CYS A 340 23.75 1.65 1.74
N LEU A 341 24.56 2.53 1.16
CA LEU A 341 25.06 2.35 -0.20
C LEU A 341 26.01 1.16 -0.30
N GLN A 342 26.87 0.97 0.71
CA GLN A 342 27.80 -0.15 0.76
C GLN A 342 27.06 -1.49 0.87
N ASP A 343 26.03 -1.57 1.71
CA ASP A 343 25.30 -2.81 2.01
C ASP A 343 24.34 -3.19 0.89
N PHE A 344 23.66 -2.22 0.27
CA PHE A 344 22.58 -2.49 -0.68
C PHE A 344 22.87 -2.05 -2.11
N GLY A 345 23.93 -1.28 -2.37
CA GLY A 345 24.16 -0.67 -3.69
C GLY A 345 24.20 -1.69 -4.82
N CYS A 346 24.93 -2.80 -4.62
CA CYS A 346 25.04 -3.93 -5.54
C CYS A 346 23.81 -4.85 -5.57
N SER A 347 22.78 -4.60 -4.75
CA SER A 347 21.61 -5.48 -4.58
C SER A 347 20.28 -4.78 -4.88
N ASP A 348 20.27 -3.45 -4.91
CA ASP A 348 19.12 -2.62 -5.25
C ASP A 348 19.59 -1.27 -5.83
N TRP A 349 19.61 -1.19 -7.16
CA TRP A 349 20.03 0.03 -7.85
C TRP A 349 19.05 1.19 -7.70
N GLN A 350 17.78 0.91 -7.39
CA GLN A 350 16.80 1.97 -7.15
C GLN A 350 17.12 2.66 -5.81
N LEU A 351 17.32 1.88 -4.74
CA LEU A 351 17.79 2.38 -3.45
C LEU A 351 19.13 3.10 -3.57
N ALA A 352 20.10 2.52 -4.30
CA ALA A 352 21.39 3.15 -4.56
C ALA A 352 21.23 4.54 -5.19
N GLY A 353 20.35 4.64 -6.19
CA GLY A 353 20.00 5.91 -6.85
C GLY A 353 19.39 6.92 -5.87
N LEU A 354 18.48 6.50 -4.98
CA LEU A 354 17.93 7.38 -3.93
C LEU A 354 19.00 7.84 -2.94
N VAL A 355 19.90 6.96 -2.51
CA VAL A 355 21.01 7.33 -1.63
C VAL A 355 21.90 8.38 -2.30
N CYS A 356 22.21 8.22 -3.59
CA CYS A 356 22.93 9.23 -4.36
C CYS A 356 22.16 10.56 -4.47
N LYS A 357 20.83 10.53 -4.65
CA LYS A 357 19.98 11.74 -4.63
C LYS A 357 20.03 12.44 -3.26
N ALA A 358 20.04 11.68 -2.16
CA ALA A 358 20.19 12.23 -0.82
C ALA A 358 21.55 12.93 -0.66
N PHE A 359 22.66 12.25 -1.04
CA PHE A 359 23.99 12.86 -1.03
C PHE A 359 24.09 14.10 -1.93
N TRP A 360 23.49 14.06 -3.12
CA TRP A 360 23.41 15.23 -4.00
C TRP A 360 22.80 16.41 -3.26
N ASN A 361 21.66 16.22 -2.58
CA ASN A 361 21.05 17.29 -1.81
C ASN A 361 21.94 17.81 -0.67
N PHE A 362 22.73 16.96 0.00
CA PHE A 362 23.72 17.43 0.97
C PHE A 362 24.77 18.37 0.35
N VAL A 363 25.22 18.11 -0.88
CA VAL A 363 26.37 18.80 -1.50
C VAL A 363 26.02 19.80 -2.61
N ASP A 364 24.77 19.86 -3.08
CA ASP A 364 24.35 20.63 -4.26
C ASP A 364 24.78 22.10 -4.20
N SER A 365 24.52 22.73 -3.04
CA SER A 365 24.70 24.15 -2.81
C SER A 365 26.08 24.56 -2.27
N THR A 366 27.09 23.67 -2.27
CA THR A 366 28.39 23.94 -1.64
C THR A 366 29.58 23.70 -2.57
N LYS A 367 30.66 24.46 -2.32
CA LYS A 367 31.99 24.21 -2.87
C LYS A 367 32.88 23.43 -1.90
N ASP A 368 32.49 23.35 -0.63
CA ASP A 368 33.18 22.60 0.41
C ASP A 368 32.33 21.37 0.75
N VAL A 369 32.66 20.25 0.11
CA VAL A 369 31.98 18.96 0.31
C VAL A 369 32.32 18.37 1.67
N GLY A 370 33.58 18.54 2.11
CA GLY A 370 34.07 18.04 3.40
C GLY A 370 33.29 18.61 4.59
N LEU A 371 32.85 19.87 4.50
CA LEU A 371 31.98 20.47 5.52
C LEU A 371 30.68 19.68 5.76
N TYR A 372 30.05 19.16 4.70
CA TYR A 372 28.75 18.50 4.79
C TYR A 372 28.84 16.98 4.90
N LEU A 373 29.83 16.35 4.26
CA LEU A 373 29.97 14.89 4.31
C LEU A 373 30.96 14.45 5.40
N GLY A 374 32.07 15.17 5.58
CA GLY A 374 33.20 14.68 6.37
C GLY A 374 34.24 14.01 5.47
N PHE A 375 35.52 14.09 5.84
CA PHE A 375 36.62 13.63 4.98
C PHE A 375 36.62 12.11 4.79
N GLU A 376 36.33 11.35 5.85
CA GLU A 376 36.32 9.89 5.81
C GLU A 376 35.15 9.39 4.95
N GLU A 377 33.95 9.93 5.19
CA GLU A 377 32.73 9.59 4.48
C GLU A 377 32.83 9.98 3.00
N THR A 378 33.43 11.15 2.70
CA THR A 378 33.68 11.57 1.32
C THR A 378 34.62 10.59 0.60
N SER A 379 35.68 10.14 1.27
CA SER A 379 36.62 9.18 0.69
C SER A 379 35.97 7.82 0.45
N LYS A 380 35.18 7.31 1.41
CA LYS A 380 34.41 6.06 1.27
C LYS A 380 33.40 6.16 0.11
N LEU A 381 32.66 7.27 0.05
CA LEU A 381 31.67 7.51 -1.01
C LEU A 381 32.33 7.58 -2.40
N LEU A 382 33.47 8.25 -2.53
CA LEU A 382 34.23 8.29 -3.79
C LEU A 382 34.61 6.88 -4.26
N ASN A 383 35.13 6.04 -3.35
CA ASN A 383 35.50 4.67 -3.67
C ASN A 383 34.29 3.83 -4.12
N LEU A 384 33.16 3.93 -3.39
CA LEU A 384 31.92 3.22 -3.74
C LEU A 384 31.38 3.67 -5.10
N LEU A 385 31.31 4.98 -5.36
CA LEU A 385 30.82 5.51 -6.63
C LEU A 385 31.70 5.08 -7.80
N SER A 386 33.03 5.16 -7.65
CA SER A 386 33.95 4.70 -8.69
C SER A 386 33.82 3.19 -8.96
N SER A 387 33.60 2.39 -7.92
CA SER A 387 33.41 0.95 -8.05
C SER A 387 32.06 0.60 -8.70
N PHE A 388 30.96 1.22 -8.28
CA PHE A 388 29.61 0.88 -8.77
C PHE A 388 29.26 1.50 -10.13
N LEU A 389 30.00 2.52 -10.57
CA LEU A 389 29.87 3.05 -11.93
C LEU A 389 30.66 2.23 -12.97
N ASP A 390 31.55 1.35 -12.53
CA ASP A 390 32.19 0.38 -13.41
C ASP A 390 31.19 -0.70 -13.80
N GLU A 391 30.97 -0.85 -15.10
CA GLU A 391 29.95 -1.74 -15.66
C GLU A 391 30.24 -3.21 -15.32
N GLN A 392 31.50 -3.62 -15.33
CA GLN A 392 31.87 -4.98 -14.97
C GLN A 392 31.53 -5.26 -13.51
N THR A 393 31.88 -4.36 -12.60
CA THR A 393 31.56 -4.50 -11.17
C THR A 393 30.05 -4.50 -10.92
N ALA A 394 29.29 -3.63 -11.61
CA ALA A 394 27.83 -3.57 -11.46
C ALA A 394 27.12 -4.84 -11.95
N LEU A 395 27.66 -5.47 -13.00
CA LEU A 395 27.13 -6.72 -13.58
C LEU A 395 27.61 -7.98 -12.84
N ASP A 396 28.77 -7.92 -12.18
CA ASP A 396 29.34 -9.01 -11.39
C ASP A 396 28.71 -9.15 -9.98
N CYS A 397 27.88 -8.20 -9.54
CA CYS A 397 27.04 -8.41 -8.35
C CYS A 397 26.17 -9.68 -8.60
N GLN A 398 26.10 -10.61 -7.64
CA GLN A 398 25.62 -11.99 -7.88
C GLN A 398 24.11 -12.09 -8.15
N TRP A 399 23.70 -11.89 -9.41
CA TRP A 399 22.29 -11.93 -9.81
C TRP A 399 21.88 -13.30 -10.36
N ASN A 400 20.61 -13.65 -10.16
CA ASN A 400 19.97 -14.69 -10.95
C ASN A 400 19.84 -14.18 -12.40
N VAL A 401 20.11 -15.04 -13.38
CA VAL A 401 20.04 -14.71 -14.83
C VAL A 401 18.66 -14.14 -15.19
N ASP A 402 17.61 -14.60 -14.52
CA ASP A 402 16.22 -14.18 -14.75
C ASP A 402 15.92 -12.71 -14.43
N ILE A 403 16.75 -12.03 -13.63
CA ILE A 403 16.54 -10.62 -13.22
C ILE A 403 17.65 -9.68 -13.67
N MET A 404 18.67 -10.20 -14.37
CA MET A 404 19.85 -9.44 -14.75
C MET A 404 19.51 -8.27 -15.69
N ASP A 405 18.59 -8.47 -16.65
CA ASP A 405 18.16 -7.40 -17.56
C ASP A 405 17.44 -6.28 -16.81
N TYR A 406 16.54 -6.63 -15.89
CA TYR A 406 15.85 -5.65 -15.04
C TYR A 406 16.82 -4.88 -14.14
N GLN A 407 17.81 -5.56 -13.55
CA GLN A 407 18.83 -4.90 -12.72
C GLN A 407 19.73 -3.98 -13.55
N ARG A 408 20.08 -4.36 -14.79
CA ARG A 408 20.81 -3.49 -15.72
C ARG A 408 19.99 -2.25 -16.06
N GLU A 409 18.71 -2.42 -16.40
CA GLU A 409 17.81 -1.28 -16.66
C GLU A 409 17.73 -0.35 -15.45
N CYS A 410 17.59 -0.89 -14.23
CA CYS A 410 17.58 -0.08 -13.01
C CYS A 410 18.91 0.63 -12.77
N TRP A 411 20.04 -0.03 -13.00
CA TRP A 411 21.36 0.59 -12.88
C TRP A 411 21.53 1.75 -13.86
N GLU A 412 21.16 1.56 -15.13
CA GLU A 412 21.27 2.56 -16.18
C GLU A 412 20.32 3.74 -15.98
N ALA A 413 19.09 3.49 -15.52
CA ALA A 413 18.05 4.51 -15.39
C ALA A 413 18.09 5.24 -14.04
N GLU A 414 18.26 4.53 -12.93
CA GLU A 414 18.06 5.09 -11.58
C GLU A 414 19.37 5.46 -10.87
N PHE A 415 20.42 4.65 -11.02
CA PHE A 415 21.69 4.85 -10.31
C PHE A 415 22.71 5.66 -11.13
N LYS A 416 23.12 5.15 -12.29
CA LYS A 416 24.23 5.66 -13.10
C LYS A 416 24.16 7.16 -13.39
N PRO A 417 23.00 7.75 -13.77
CA PRO A 417 22.93 9.17 -14.09
C PRO A 417 23.24 10.06 -12.87
N VAL A 418 22.67 9.73 -11.71
CA VAL A 418 22.85 10.52 -10.49
C VAL A 418 24.22 10.29 -9.88
N ALA A 419 24.67 9.03 -9.83
CA ALA A 419 25.97 8.66 -9.31
C ALA A 419 27.13 9.31 -10.08
N SER A 420 27.03 9.37 -11.42
CA SER A 420 28.05 10.00 -12.27
C SER A 420 28.18 11.50 -12.00
N LEU A 421 27.03 12.19 -11.88
CA LEU A 421 27.00 13.62 -11.54
C LEU A 421 27.57 13.86 -10.14
N LEU A 422 27.16 13.05 -9.16
CA LEU A 422 27.63 13.15 -7.79
C LEU A 422 29.15 12.93 -7.70
N LEU A 423 29.68 11.91 -8.38
CA LEU A 423 31.11 11.62 -8.43
C LEU A 423 31.88 12.82 -8.99
N GLY A 424 31.48 13.36 -10.14
CA GLY A 424 32.13 14.52 -10.75
C GLY A 424 32.06 15.77 -9.87
N LYS A 425 30.93 16.00 -9.18
CA LYS A 425 30.76 17.10 -8.23
C LYS A 425 31.72 16.98 -7.05
N ILE A 426 31.82 15.79 -6.45
CA ILE A 426 32.72 15.57 -5.32
C ILE A 426 34.17 15.72 -5.77
N GLN A 427 34.59 15.08 -6.87
CA GLN A 427 35.97 15.13 -7.36
C GLN A 427 36.45 16.56 -7.71
N SER A 428 35.57 17.37 -8.31
CA SER A 428 35.90 18.76 -8.66
C SER A 428 36.11 19.68 -7.45
N HIS A 429 35.63 19.27 -6.27
CA HIS A 429 35.69 20.06 -5.02
C HIS A 429 36.46 19.38 -3.89
N HIS A 430 36.89 18.12 -4.09
CA HIS A 430 37.71 17.34 -3.15
C HIS A 430 39.22 17.57 -3.36
N SER A 431 39.63 18.26 -4.42
CA SER A 431 41.02 18.64 -4.69
C SER A 431 41.43 19.91 -3.93
N PHE A 432 41.46 19.82 -2.60
CA PHE A 432 42.32 20.69 -1.78
C PHE A 432 43.64 19.97 -1.54
N LEU A 433 44.61 20.20 -2.44
CA LEU A 433 46.02 20.10 -2.06
C LEU A 433 46.22 20.99 -0.82
N GLU A 434 46.80 20.44 0.24
CA GLU A 434 47.28 21.22 1.38
C GLU A 434 48.14 22.40 0.84
N PRO A 435 47.95 23.64 1.31
CA PRO A 435 48.89 24.70 1.01
C PRO A 435 50.26 24.27 1.54
N LEU A 436 51.24 24.10 0.64
CA LEU A 436 52.63 23.87 1.05
C LEU A 436 53.02 24.97 2.05
N PRO A 437 53.64 24.62 3.20
CA PRO A 437 54.15 25.63 4.12
C PRO A 437 55.10 26.53 3.33
N GLY A 438 54.80 27.84 3.34
CA GLY A 438 55.61 28.84 2.66
C GLY A 438 57.08 28.74 3.12
N PRO A 439 58.04 29.04 2.23
CA PRO A 439 59.45 28.91 2.56
C PRO A 439 59.79 29.76 3.79
N LEU A 440 60.52 29.11 4.72
CA LEU A 440 61.01 29.66 5.99
C LEU A 440 61.78 30.98 5.84
#